data_AF-A0A7S1X0U2-F1
#
_entry.id   AF-A0A7S1X0U2-F1
#
_cell.length_a   1.000
_cell.length_b   1.000
_cell.length_c   1.000
_cell.angle_alpha   90.00
_cell.angle_beta   90.00
_cell.angle_gamma   90.00
#
_symmetry.space_group_name_H-M   'P 1'
#
loop_
_entity.id
_entity.type
_entity.pdbx_description
1 polymer ?
#
loop_
_entity_poly.entity_id
_entity_poly.type
_entity_poly.pdbx_seq_one_letter_code
_entity_poly.pdbx_strand_id
1 'polypeptide(L)'
;MANPKGRLNEFAQRHRFALSFTTAFSDEAGCFVCRLALPEVAGVPGAEFTGNGRKIKAAEAAASEQALEYIASFPHLLPRSQNLRTRSAPSSAREALEAACCDKTEREL
;
A
#
# COMPACT_ATOMS: atom_id res chain seq x y z
N MET A 1 10.69 8.56 -7.42
CA MET A 1 9.91 7.82 -6.39
C MET A 1 8.73 7.16 -7.07
N ALA A 2 8.60 5.84 -6.99
CA ALA A 2 7.51 5.11 -7.63
C ALA A 2 6.19 5.37 -6.88
N ASN A 3 5.12 5.70 -7.61
CA ASN A 3 3.80 5.96 -7.03
C ASN A 3 3.12 4.63 -6.67
N PRO A 4 2.85 4.31 -5.39
CA PRO A 4 2.29 3.02 -4.99
C PRO A 4 0.92 2.76 -5.62
N LYS A 5 0.08 3.80 -5.75
CA LYS A 5 -1.19 3.72 -6.48
C LYS A 5 -1.00 3.32 -7.94
N GLY A 6 0.07 3.80 -8.58
CA GLY A 6 0.41 3.44 -9.97
C GLY A 6 0.74 1.96 -10.12
N ARG A 7 1.56 1.41 -9.22
CA ARG A 7 1.90 -0.03 -9.22
C ARG A 7 0.70 -0.92 -8.96
N LEU A 8 -0.15 -0.53 -8.01
CA LEU A 8 -1.38 -1.27 -7.71
C LEU A 8 -2.35 -1.23 -8.89
N ASN A 9 -2.46 -0.08 -9.57
CA ASN A 9 -3.31 0.05 -10.75
C ASN A 9 -2.80 -0.81 -11.93
N GLU A 10 -1.49 -0.90 -12.14
CA GLU A 10 -0.90 -1.81 -13.13
C GLU A 10 -1.22 -3.28 -12.80
N PHE A 11 -1.13 -3.65 -11.53
CA PHE A 11 -1.52 -4.98 -11.05
C PHE A 11 -3.00 -5.27 -11.35
N ALA A 12 -3.90 -4.32 -11.03
CA ALA A 12 -5.32 -4.46 -11.27
C ALA A 12 -5.65 -4.60 -12.77
N GLN A 13 -5.00 -3.81 -13.63
CA GLN A 13 -5.13 -3.93 -15.08
C GLN A 13 -4.69 -5.30 -15.60
N ARG A 14 -3.58 -5.84 -15.07
CA ARG A 14 -3.05 -7.15 -15.45
C ARG A 14 -3.99 -8.29 -15.10
N HIS A 15 -4.60 -8.21 -13.92
CA HIS A 15 -5.53 -9.22 -13.41
C HIS A 15 -7.00 -8.92 -13.75
N ARG A 16 -7.24 -7.90 -14.58
CA ARG A 16 -8.57 -7.50 -15.12
C ARG A 16 -9.63 -7.28 -14.05
N PHE A 17 -9.27 -6.63 -12.95
CA PHE A 17 -10.24 -6.18 -11.96
C PHE A 17 -10.13 -4.67 -11.73
N ALA A 18 -11.20 -4.08 -11.19
CA ALA A 18 -11.24 -2.66 -10.86
C ALA A 18 -10.91 -2.44 -9.38
N LEU A 19 -10.09 -1.44 -9.08
CA LEU A 19 -9.84 -0.98 -7.71
C LEU A 19 -10.91 0.03 -7.32
N SER A 20 -11.47 -0.12 -6.12
CA SER A 20 -12.39 0.86 -5.55
C SER A 20 -11.70 1.62 -4.43
N PHE A 21 -11.48 2.91 -4.65
CA PHE A 21 -10.95 3.83 -3.64
C PHE A 21 -12.08 4.71 -3.13
N THR A 22 -12.36 4.63 -1.84
CA THR A 22 -13.32 5.48 -1.15
C THR A 22 -12.58 6.39 -0.19
N THR A 23 -12.58 7.69 -0.46
CA THR A 23 -11.91 8.67 0.40
C THR A 23 -12.93 9.48 1.17
N ALA A 24 -12.75 9.58 2.48
CA ALA A 24 -13.51 10.43 3.37
C ALA A 24 -12.57 11.36 4.13
N PHE A 25 -13.03 12.54 4.49
CA PHE A 25 -12.32 13.41 5.43
C PHE A 25 -12.85 13.11 6.84
N SER A 26 -11.95 12.83 7.78
CA SER A 26 -12.29 12.66 9.19
C SER A 26 -11.94 13.97 9.91
N ASP A 27 -12.99 14.67 10.37
CA ASP A 27 -12.85 15.92 11.11
C ASP A 27 -12.16 15.68 12.47
N GLU A 28 -12.50 14.58 13.14
CA GLU A 28 -11.91 14.19 14.43
C GLU A 28 -10.39 13.96 14.36
N ALA A 29 -9.91 13.33 13.29
CA ALA A 29 -8.48 13.05 13.10
C ALA A 29 -7.75 14.14 12.30
N GLY A 30 -8.46 15.17 11.82
CA GLY A 30 -7.92 16.20 10.94
C GLY A 30 -7.21 15.65 9.69
N CYS A 31 -7.65 14.49 9.18
CA CYS A 31 -6.97 13.78 8.10
C CYS A 31 -7.93 13.12 7.11
N PHE A 32 -7.42 12.85 5.90
CA PHE A 32 -8.14 12.07 4.91
C PHE A 32 -7.91 10.59 5.20
N VAL A 33 -9.00 9.82 5.16
CA VAL A 33 -9.03 8.37 5.27
C VAL A 33 -9.42 7.82 3.91
N CYS A 34 -8.59 6.94 3.35
CA CYS A 34 -8.85 6.24 2.12
C CYS A 34 -9.04 4.76 2.41
N ARG A 35 -10.19 4.21 2.02
CA ARG A 35 -10.45 2.78 2.01
C ARG A 35 -10.28 2.24 0.60
N LEU A 36 -9.53 1.17 0.49
CA LEU A 36 -9.28 0.46 -0.75
C LEU A 36 -9.84 -0.96 -0.60
N ALA A 37 -10.79 -1.31 -1.46
CA ALA A 37 -11.28 -2.69 -1.56
C ALA A 37 -10.53 -3.43 -2.67
N LEU A 38 -9.82 -4.49 -2.28
CA LEU A 38 -9.20 -5.45 -3.19
C LEU A 38 -10.14 -6.66 -3.33
N PRO A 39 -10.66 -6.95 -4.53
CA PRO A 39 -11.50 -8.13 -4.74
C PRO A 39 -10.67 -9.41 -4.62
N GLU A 40 -11.35 -10.56 -4.52
CA GLU A 40 -10.69 -11.87 -4.62
C GLU A 40 -10.07 -12.04 -6.01
N VAL A 41 -8.79 -12.41 -6.07
CA VAL A 41 -8.04 -12.55 -7.32
C VAL A 41 -7.25 -13.85 -7.29
N ALA A 42 -7.52 -14.72 -8.26
CA ALA A 42 -6.78 -15.97 -8.48
C ALA A 42 -6.58 -16.82 -7.21
N GLY A 43 -7.62 -16.92 -6.37
CA GLY A 43 -7.62 -17.70 -5.13
C GLY A 43 -7.03 -16.98 -3.91
N VAL A 44 -6.66 -15.70 -4.04
CA VAL A 44 -6.30 -14.84 -2.91
C VAL A 44 -7.53 -14.11 -2.42
N PRO A 45 -7.90 -14.24 -1.13
CA PRO A 45 -9.13 -13.66 -0.62
C PRO A 45 -9.09 -12.14 -0.71
N GLY A 46 -10.25 -11.58 -1.05
CA GLY A 46 -10.44 -10.13 -1.08
C GLY A 46 -10.19 -9.52 0.30
N ALA A 47 -9.61 -8.33 0.31
CA ALA A 47 -9.21 -7.63 1.52
C ALA A 47 -9.45 -6.13 1.38
N GLU A 48 -9.73 -5.48 2.51
CA GLU A 48 -9.93 -4.04 2.57
C GLU A 48 -8.76 -3.39 3.32
N PHE A 49 -8.19 -2.33 2.74
CA PHE A 49 -7.05 -1.61 3.29
C PHE A 49 -7.44 -0.18 3.59
N THR A 50 -6.96 0.35 4.71
CA THR A 50 -7.26 1.73 5.12
C THR A 50 -5.97 2.51 5.28
N GLY A 51 -5.84 3.58 4.50
CA GLY A 51 -4.72 4.50 4.54
C GLY A 51 -5.15 5.88 5.00
N ASN A 52 -4.35 6.49 5.87
CA ASN A 52 -4.61 7.82 6.40
C ASN A 52 -3.55 8.81 5.88
N GLY A 53 -3.92 10.07 5.69
CA GLY A 53 -2.97 11.08 5.27
C GLY A 53 -3.50 12.50 5.34
N ARG A 54 -2.59 13.49 5.43
CA ARG A 54 -2.95 14.93 5.43
C ARG A 54 -3.52 15.42 4.10
N LYS A 55 -3.43 14.61 3.04
CA LYS A 55 -3.94 14.89 1.69
C LYS A 55 -4.57 13.62 1.14
N ILE A 56 -5.58 13.77 0.28
CA ILE A 56 -6.24 12.64 -0.42
C ILE A 56 -5.19 11.70 -1.04
N LYS A 57 -4.26 12.25 -1.84
CA LYS A 57 -3.21 11.45 -2.49
C LYS A 57 -2.29 10.69 -1.51
N ALA A 58 -2.09 11.22 -0.30
CA ALA A 58 -1.28 10.57 0.72
C ALA A 58 -2.05 9.41 1.36
N ALA A 59 -3.34 9.61 1.65
CA ALA A 59 -4.23 8.55 2.15
C ALA A 59 -4.36 7.41 1.13
N GLU A 60 -4.56 7.73 -0.14
CA GLU A 60 -4.59 6.75 -1.23
C GLU A 60 -3.26 5.98 -1.37
N ALA A 61 -2.14 6.68 -1.24
CA ALA A 61 -0.81 6.06 -1.30
C ALA A 61 -0.61 5.06 -0.15
N ALA A 62 -0.98 5.44 1.06
CA ALA A 62 -0.90 4.58 2.25
C ALA A 62 -1.79 3.32 2.10
N ALA A 63 -3.03 3.47 1.63
CA ALA A 63 -3.92 2.33 1.39
C ALA A 63 -3.37 1.40 0.29
N SER A 64 -2.79 1.99 -0.75
CA SER A 64 -2.19 1.25 -1.87
C SER A 64 -0.93 0.49 -1.45
N GLU A 65 -0.14 1.06 -0.54
CA GLU A 65 1.08 0.43 -0.02
C GLU A 65 0.74 -0.85 0.77
N GLN A 66 -0.22 -0.76 1.70
CA GLN A 66 -0.70 -1.94 2.44
C GLN A 66 -1.23 -3.04 1.50
N ALA A 67 -1.99 -2.66 0.46
CA ALA A 67 -2.49 -3.62 -0.52
C ALA A 67 -1.35 -4.29 -1.32
N LEU A 68 -0.31 -3.54 -1.68
CA LEU A 68 0.86 -4.08 -2.37
C LEU A 68 1.66 -5.03 -1.47
N GLU A 69 1.79 -4.74 -0.17
CA GLU A 69 2.42 -5.62 0.80
C GLU A 69 1.63 -6.92 0.99
N TYR A 70 0.30 -6.82 1.05
CA TYR A 70 -0.58 -7.98 1.07
C TYR A 70 -0.39 -8.84 -0.20
N ILE A 71 -0.42 -8.22 -1.39
CA ILE A 71 -0.18 -8.92 -2.66
C ILE A 71 1.24 -9.54 -2.70
N ALA A 72 2.25 -8.86 -2.14
CA ALA A 72 3.62 -9.36 -2.09
C ALA A 72 3.75 -10.65 -1.26
N SER A 73 2.83 -10.89 -0.33
CA SER A 73 2.72 -12.15 0.42
C SER A 73 2.27 -13.34 -0.44
N PHE A 74 1.76 -13.07 -1.65
CA PHE A 74 1.28 -14.06 -2.61
C PHE A 74 2.17 -14.10 -3.86
N PRO A 75 3.31 -14.81 -3.84
CA PRO A 75 4.31 -14.77 -4.91
C PRO A 75 3.81 -15.32 -6.26
N HIS A 76 2.71 -16.07 -6.28
CA HIS A 76 2.08 -16.56 -7.50
C HIS A 76 1.32 -15.46 -8.27
N LEU A 77 0.94 -14.36 -7.61
CA LEU A 77 0.31 -13.20 -8.22
C LEU A 77 1.31 -12.22 -8.82
N LEU A 78 2.54 -12.24 -8.31
CA LEU A 78 3.62 -11.42 -8.84
C LEU A 78 4.08 -11.96 -10.19
N PRO A 79 4.41 -11.08 -11.15
CA PRO A 79 5.06 -11.53 -12.36
C PRO A 79 6.34 -12.27 -11.96
N ARG A 80 6.48 -13.54 -12.39
CA ARG A 80 7.78 -14.21 -12.44
C ARG A 80 8.72 -13.25 -13.16
N SER A 81 9.62 -12.61 -12.42
CA SER A 81 10.59 -11.69 -13.00
C SER A 81 11.30 -12.43 -14.13
N GLN A 82 10.99 -12.01 -15.35
CA GLN A 82 11.65 -12.51 -16.54
C GLN A 82 13.08 -11.97 -16.47
N ASN A 83 14.01 -12.83 -16.04
CA ASN A 83 15.47 -12.69 -16.14
C ASN A 83 16.04 -11.27 -15.98
N LEU A 84 16.15 -10.79 -14.74
CA LEU A 84 17.23 -9.85 -14.42
C LEU A 84 18.51 -10.67 -14.27
N ARG A 85 19.33 -10.66 -15.33
CA ARG A 85 20.70 -11.15 -15.33
C ARG A 85 21.40 -10.74 -14.02
N THR A 86 21.81 -11.76 -13.30
CA THR A 86 22.74 -11.71 -12.18
C THR A 86 23.97 -10.90 -12.58
N ARG A 87 24.16 -9.74 -11.96
CA ARG A 87 25.52 -9.23 -11.73
C ARG A 87 25.60 -8.73 -10.30
N SER A 88 26.12 -9.64 -9.49
CA SER A 88 26.46 -9.47 -8.08
C SER A 88 27.28 -8.20 -7.86
N ALA A 89 26.93 -7.45 -6.82
CA ALA A 89 27.88 -6.75 -5.96
C ALA A 89 27.23 -6.60 -4.56
N PRO A 90 27.88 -7.05 -3.48
CA PRO A 90 27.40 -6.86 -2.13
C PRO A 90 27.87 -5.48 -1.63
N SER A 91 26.99 -4.74 -0.94
CA SER A 91 27.44 -3.69 -0.04
C SER A 91 26.50 -3.56 1.15
N SER A 92 27.16 -3.53 2.30
CA SER A 92 26.69 -3.53 3.68
C SER A 92 26.07 -2.19 4.13
N ALA A 93 25.55 -2.19 5.36
CA ALA A 93 25.07 -1.09 6.22
C ALA A 93 23.66 -0.57 5.91
N ARG A 94 22.63 -0.83 6.74
CA ARG A 94 22.39 -0.31 8.11
C ARG A 94 22.09 1.20 8.08
N GLU A 95 20.81 1.56 8.16
CA GLU A 95 20.21 2.81 8.71
C GLU A 95 18.75 2.88 8.21
N ALA A 96 17.78 2.67 9.11
CA ALA A 96 17.03 3.74 9.77
C ALA A 96 15.89 4.28 8.90
N LEU A 97 14.64 3.91 9.22
CA LEU A 97 13.61 4.92 9.49
C LEU A 97 12.46 4.30 10.28
N GLU A 98 12.58 4.47 11.58
CA GLU A 98 11.48 4.65 12.51
C GLU A 98 10.44 5.61 11.91
N ALA A 99 9.20 5.13 11.77
CA ALA A 99 8.04 6.00 11.68
C ALA A 99 6.89 5.31 12.41
N ALA A 100 6.83 5.60 13.70
CA ALA A 100 5.67 5.37 14.54
C ALA A 100 4.43 5.98 13.87
N CYS A 101 3.49 5.14 13.47
CA CYS A 101 2.11 5.58 13.33
C CYS A 101 1.47 5.56 14.71
N CYS A 102 1.35 6.76 15.29
CA CYS A 102 0.44 7.14 16.37
C CYS A 102 0.68 6.53 17.75
N ASP A 103 1.63 7.10 18.50
CA ASP A 103 1.53 7.18 19.96
C ASP A 103 0.84 8.51 20.37
N LYS A 104 -0.13 8.33 21.26
CA LYS A 104 -1.06 9.23 21.95
C LYS A 104 -0.73 10.72 22.07
N THR A 105 -1.75 11.58 21.94
CA THR A 105 -1.83 12.83 22.72
C THR A 105 -3.29 13.20 23.06
N GLU A 106 -3.75 12.71 24.19
CA GLU A 106 -4.85 13.23 25.02
C GLU A 106 -4.42 12.80 26.43
N ARG A 107 -3.82 13.62 27.32
CA ARG A 107 -4.05 14.99 27.83
C ARG A 107 -5.49 15.22 28.29
N GLU A 108 -5.58 15.64 29.55
CA GLU A 108 -6.75 15.90 30.43
C GLU A 108 -7.14 14.66 31.27
N LEU A 109 -7.13 14.67 32.60
CA LEU A 109 -7.03 15.74 33.62
C LEU A 109 -6.55 15.13 34.95
#